data_AF-A0A7Y0ED24-F1
#
_entry.id   AF-A0A7Y0ED24-F1
#
_cell.length_a   1.000
_cell.length_b   1.000
_cell.length_c   1.000
_cell.angle_alpha   90.00
_cell.angle_beta   90.00
_cell.angle_gamma   90.00
#
_symmetry.space_group_name_H-M   'P 1'
#
loop_
_entity.id
_entity.type
_entity.pdbx_description
1 polymer ?
#
loop_
_entity_poly.entity_id
_entity_poly.type
_entity_poly.pdbx_seq_one_letter_code
_entity_poly.pdbx_strand_id
1 'polypeptide(L)' 'MKVTIICFVGDYAICKNQDGYIFNVLKEKVDDFNIGDIIDMTEDGEIVEKEEEEEKYYVCDDVVIFYND' A
#
# COMPACT_ATOMS: atom_id res chain seq x y z
N MET A 1 -1.59 9.21 -5.21
CA MET A 1 -1.98 9.78 -3.90
C MET A 1 -1.97 8.70 -2.84
N LYS A 2 -1.55 9.02 -1.60
CA LYS A 2 -1.61 8.07 -0.49
C LYS A 2 -2.95 8.13 0.23
N VAL A 3 -3.50 6.97 0.53
CA VAL A 3 -4.85 6.81 1.09
C VAL A 3 -4.82 5.81 2.22
N THR A 4 -5.49 6.09 3.32
CA THR A 4 -5.63 5.18 4.46
C THR A 4 -7.03 4.57 4.48
N ILE A 5 -7.14 3.26 4.64
CA ILE A 5 -8.43 2.58 4.81
C ILE A 5 -8.89 2.76 6.26
N ILE A 6 -10.05 3.38 6.47
CA ILE A 6 -10.59 3.66 7.82
C ILE A 6 -11.51 2.53 8.29
N CYS A 7 -12.39 2.05 7.42
CA CYS A 7 -13.33 0.96 7.75
C CYS A 7 -13.97 0.37 6.49
N PHE A 8 -14.60 -0.79 6.64
CA PHE A 8 -15.43 -1.42 5.62
C PHE A 8 -16.91 -1.35 6.02
N VAL A 9 -17.77 -0.94 5.08
CA VAL A 9 -19.22 -0.83 5.27
C VAL A 9 -19.91 -1.45 4.07
N GLY A 10 -20.46 -2.65 4.24
CA GLY A 10 -21.05 -3.42 3.13
C GLY A 10 -20.01 -3.70 2.04
N ASP A 11 -20.33 -3.30 0.81
CA ASP A 11 -19.49 -3.47 -0.38
C ASP A 11 -18.51 -2.32 -0.61
N TYR A 12 -18.36 -1.42 0.37
CA TYR A 12 -17.46 -0.26 0.26
C TYR A 12 -16.41 -0.23 1.37
N ALA A 13 -15.25 0.30 1.02
CA ALA A 13 -14.23 0.78 1.95
C ALA A 13 -14.35 2.29 2.09
N ILE A 14 -14.28 2.79 3.31
CA ILE A 14 -14.18 4.22 3.61
C ILE A 14 -12.70 4.55 3.74
N CYS A 15 -12.25 5.46 2.91
CA CYS A 15 -10.86 5.82 2.72
C CYS A 15 -10.65 7.31 3.05
N LYS A 16 -9.45 7.65 3.52
CA LYS A 16 -9.04 9.03 3.78
C LYS A 16 -7.69 9.33 3.15
N ASN A 17 -7.60 10.43 2.41
CA ASN A 17 -6.32 10.87 1.85
C ASN A 17 -5.51 11.70 2.86
N GLN A 18 -4.29 12.09 2.47
CA GLN A 18 -3.40 12.90 3.31
C GLN A 18 -3.95 14.29 3.65
N ASP A 19 -4.79 14.87 2.79
CA ASP A 19 -5.46 16.16 3.01
C ASP A 19 -6.67 16.05 3.96
N GLY A 20 -7.04 14.83 4.34
CA GLY A 20 -8.15 14.54 5.23
C GLY A 20 -9.51 14.44 4.55
N TYR A 21 -9.56 14.46 3.22
CA TYR A 21 -10.76 14.17 2.44
C TYR A 21 -11.14 12.69 2.59
N ILE A 22 -12.44 12.44 2.81
CA ILE A 22 -13.00 11.11 3.00
C ILE A 22 -13.84 10.75 1.78
N PHE A 23 -13.64 9.54 1.26
CA PHE A 23 -14.35 9.02 0.10
C PHE A 23 -14.53 7.51 0.22
N ASN A 24 -15.43 6.96 -0.60
CA ASN A 24 -15.71 5.54 -0.65
C ASN A 24 -15.05 4.90 -1.88
N VAL A 25 -14.51 3.70 -1.69
CA VAL A 25 -13.95 2.84 -2.73
C VAL A 25 -14.72 1.52 -2.70
N LEU A 26 -14.92 0.87 -3.84
CA LEU A 26 -15.51 -0.48 -3.85
C LEU A 26 -14.56 -1.44 -3.12
N LYS A 27 -15.11 -2.25 -2.22
CA LYS A 27 -14.33 -3.18 -1.39
C LYS A 27 -13.51 -4.15 -2.24
N GLU A 28 -14.06 -4.60 -3.37
CA GLU A 28 -13.38 -5.51 -4.32
C GLU A 28 -12.07 -4.94 -4.89
N LYS A 29 -11.88 -3.61 -4.88
CA LYS A 29 -10.63 -3.00 -5.32
C LYS A 29 -9.54 -3.07 -4.26
N VAL A 30 -9.92 -3.17 -2.98
CA VAL A 30 -9.03 -3.06 -1.81
C VAL A 30 -9.15 -4.28 -0.89
N ASP A 31 -9.58 -5.44 -1.41
CA ASP A 31 -9.93 -6.61 -0.61
C ASP A 31 -8.71 -7.29 0.03
N ASP A 32 -7.53 -7.15 -0.59
CA ASP A 32 -6.24 -7.60 -0.09
C ASP A 32 -5.62 -6.67 0.99
N PHE A 33 -6.28 -5.55 1.30
CA PHE A 33 -5.80 -4.58 2.28
C PHE A 33 -6.63 -4.57 3.56
N ASN A 34 -5.99 -4.19 4.66
CA ASN A 34 -6.59 -4.12 5.98
C ASN A 34 -6.93 -2.67 6.37
N ILE A 35 -7.82 -2.55 7.36
CA ILE A 35 -8.08 -1.26 8.01
C ILE A 35 -6.78 -0.74 8.63
N GLY A 36 -6.45 0.51 8.34
CA GLY A 36 -5.23 1.19 8.77
C GLY A 36 -4.12 1.17 7.71
N ASP A 37 -4.22 0.32 6.69
CA ASP A 37 -3.22 0.27 5.63
C ASP A 37 -3.20 1.55 4.81
N ILE A 38 -2.00 1.92 4.35
CA ILE A 38 -1.77 3.08 3.49
C ILE A 38 -1.46 2.56 2.08
N ILE A 39 -2.35 2.88 1.13
CA ILE A 39 -2.26 2.45 -0.26
C ILE A 39 -1.94 3.64 -1.17
N ASP A 40 -1.16 3.38 -2.22
CA ASP A 40 -0.97 4.33 -3.31
C ASP A 40 -2.11 4.14 -4.33
N MET A 41 -2.87 5.20 -4.58
CA MET A 41 -4.03 5.22 -5.48
C MET A 41 -3.89 6.35 -6.50
N THR A 42 -4.40 6.20 -7.72
CA THR A 42 -4.49 7.29 -8.71
C THR A 42 -5.64 8.24 -8.37
N GLU A 43 -5.70 9.42 -9.01
CA GLU A 43 -6.83 10.34 -8.83
C GLU A 43 -8.17 9.73 -9.31
N ASP A 44 -8.11 8.78 -10.26
CA ASP A 44 -9.27 8.06 -10.79
C ASP A 44 -9.73 6.88 -9.89
N GLY A 45 -9.03 6.62 -8.78
CA GLY A 45 -9.41 5.57 -7.84
C GLY A 45 -8.92 4.17 -8.20
N GLU A 46 -7.87 4.05 -9.02
CA GLU A 46 -7.17 2.79 -9.29
C GLU A 46 -5.99 2.62 -8.33
N ILE A 47 -5.78 1.40 -7.83
CA ILE A 47 -4.63 1.12 -6.96
C ILE A 47 -3.37 1.03 -7.82
N VAL A 48 -2.32 1.73 -7.38
CA VAL A 48 -1.00 1.62 -7.99
C VAL A 48 -0.30 0.44 -7.32
N GLU A 49 -0.39 -0.72 -7.93
CA GLU A 49 0.48 -1.84 -7.59
C GLU A 49 1.92 -1.43 -7.94
N LYS A 50 2.75 -1.29 -6.91
CA LYS A 50 4.19 -1.31 -7.16
C LYS A 50 4.52 -2.77 -7.38
N GLU A 51 5.03 -3.11 -8.56
CA GLU A 51 5.82 -4.33 -8.69
C GLU A 51 6.87 -4.26 -7.58
N GLU A 52 6.71 -5.09 -6.55
CA GLU A 52 7.84 -5.42 -5.70
C GLU A 52 8.84 -6.06 -6.68
N GLU A 53 9.81 -5.28 -7.16
CA GLU A 53 11.08 -5.89 -7.53
C GLU A 53 11.46 -6.70 -6.31
N GLU A 54 11.37 -8.02 -6.42
CA GLU A 54 11.94 -8.95 -5.45
C GLU A 54 13.43 -8.61 -5.36
N GLU A 55 13.78 -7.62 -4.55
CA GLU A 55 15.14 -7.43 -4.11
C GLU A 55 15.46 -8.68 -3.31
N LYS A 56 16.13 -9.63 -3.96
CA LYS A 56 16.65 -10.85 -3.33
C LYS A 56 17.76 -10.46 -2.36
N TYR A 57 17.40 -9.96 -1.19
CA TYR A 57 18.33 -9.82 -0.09
C TYR A 57 18.45 -11.16 0.64
N TYR A 58 19.65 -11.72 0.63
CA TYR A 58 20.02 -12.79 1.54
C TYR A 58 20.39 -12.15 2.88
N VAL A 59 19.53 -12.29 3.89
CA VAL A 59 19.91 -12.00 5.27
C VAL A 59 20.81 -13.14 5.75
N CYS A 60 22.12 -12.93 5.68
CA CYS A 60 23.10 -13.76 6.38
C CYS A 60 23.45 -13.06 7.70
N ASP A 61 23.14 -13.70 8.82
CA ASP A 61 23.24 -13.12 10.16
C ASP A 61 24.64 -12.65 10.59
N ASP A 62 25.74 -12.82 9.83
CA ASP A 62 27.08 -12.61 10.38
C ASP A 62 28.24 -12.27 9.40
N VAL A 63 28.00 -11.70 8.19
CA VAL A 63 29.14 -11.23 7.36
C VAL A 63 28.82 -9.98 6.54
N VAL A 64 29.59 -8.90 6.77
CA VAL A 64 29.68 -7.74 5.87
C VAL A 64 30.92 -7.90 4.99
N ILE A 65 30.75 -8.02 3.67
CA ILE A 65 31.86 -8.02 2.70
C ILE A 65 31.90 -6.67 1.99
N PHE A 66 33.03 -5.98 2.05
CA PHE A 66 33.31 -4.77 1.28
C PHE A 66 34.16 -5.12 0.05
N TYR A 67 33.78 -4.60 -1.12
CA TYR A 67 34.66 -4.49 -2.28
C TYR A 67 35.04 -3.02 -2.45
N ASN A 68 36.33 -2.72 -2.40
CA ASN A 68 36.88 -1.46 -2.89
C ASN A 68 37.44 -1.74 -4.28
N ASP A 69 37.11 -0.88 -5.26
CA ASP A 69 37.91 -0.74 -6.47
C ASP A 69 39.28 -0.10 -6.15
#